data_AF-A0A926Q881-F1
#
_entry.id   AF-A0A926Q881-F1
#
_cell.length_a   1.000
_cell.length_b   1.000
_cell.length_c   1.000
_cell.angle_alpha   90.00
_cell.angle_beta   90.00
_cell.angle_gamma   90.00
#
_symmetry.space_group_name_H-M   'P 1'
#
loop_
_entity.id
_entity.type
_entity.pdbx_description
1 polymer ?
#
loop_
_entity_poly.entity_id
_entity_poly.type
_entity_poly.pdbx_seq_one_letter_code
_entity_poly.pdbx_strand_id
1 'polypeptide(L)'
;MIDRPHFKFSRRGYEPEEVDAFIESQNRTLQAAKKDAAERSVELTKLNAALTDLRGQLGQQSRVMADLKKNSAPAPAQTFADLGERIGQILSLADQEAGEMRTRAAAEADEIRDRAHRAAADLKSTTATYAEQARARADEEAVRIIAQANREAQAVVAEAQSVTAAQRQEAAAEYEAHRLRASTASAELELKLAARRESADAEFEARRQQQEAALNESESRLRQLTERAEHDAHEMRARAERLLETAQAQADQIVSEARDHASRLREESDRELAAATAQRDSITAQLGNVRQMLATLGGGALMDSLGAPDKPAQPAPVAEAQPAPAEPAQAEQAADAEPEADAAGSDEDAPSESDEQPAAEAAEQGEQGQQGEQSDAADADASSYGSDESSYYQRNASGQKVASQRR
;
A
#
# COMPACT_ATOMS: atom_id res chain seq x y z
N MET A 1 -27.95 -47.95 3.04
CA MET A 1 -28.02 -46.52 3.37
C MET A 1 -26.75 -46.18 4.12
N ILE A 2 -25.91 -45.25 3.63
CA ILE A 2 -24.73 -44.79 4.39
C ILE A 2 -25.21 -43.60 5.21
N ASP A 3 -25.43 -43.82 6.49
CA ASP A 3 -25.79 -42.74 7.41
C ASP A 3 -24.57 -41.80 7.56
N ARG A 4 -24.80 -40.49 7.46
CA ARG A 4 -23.74 -39.49 7.43
C ARG A 4 -23.73 -38.73 8.76
N PRO A 5 -22.73 -38.95 9.63
CA PRO A 5 -22.65 -38.23 10.89
C PRO A 5 -22.58 -36.73 10.63
N HIS A 6 -23.37 -35.98 11.39
CA HIS A 6 -23.27 -34.53 11.46
C HIS A 6 -22.40 -34.17 12.66
N PHE A 7 -21.27 -33.54 12.39
CA PHE A 7 -20.38 -32.97 13.41
C PHE A 7 -20.54 -31.44 13.41
N LYS A 8 -20.42 -30.79 14.56
CA LYS A 8 -20.38 -29.32 14.64
C LYS A 8 -19.09 -28.79 14.01
N PHE A 9 -19.15 -27.57 13.48
CA PHE A 9 -17.99 -26.86 12.98
C PHE A 9 -17.41 -25.91 14.03
N SER A 10 -16.14 -26.11 14.35
CA SER A 10 -15.29 -25.18 15.09
C SER A 10 -14.51 -24.27 14.12
N ARG A 11 -13.79 -23.27 14.64
CA ARG A 11 -13.16 -22.18 13.85
C ARG A 11 -12.09 -22.62 12.83
N ARG A 12 -11.73 -23.91 12.79
CA ARG A 12 -10.77 -24.52 11.83
C ARG A 12 -11.15 -25.94 11.34
N GLY A 13 -12.41 -26.35 11.44
CA GLY A 13 -12.85 -27.68 10.98
C GLY A 13 -13.99 -28.24 11.81
N TYR A 14 -14.11 -29.57 11.88
CA TYR A 14 -15.05 -30.23 12.79
C TYR A 14 -14.60 -30.15 14.26
N GLU A 15 -15.54 -30.26 15.19
CA GLU A 15 -15.29 -30.33 16.64
C GLU A 15 -14.59 -31.66 17.01
N PRO A 16 -13.33 -31.65 17.50
CA PRO A 16 -12.55 -32.89 17.66
C PRO A 16 -13.20 -33.90 18.59
N GLU A 17 -13.76 -33.45 19.73
CA GLU A 17 -14.39 -34.32 20.73
C GLU A 17 -15.60 -35.11 20.16
N GLU A 18 -16.37 -34.52 19.23
CA GLU A 18 -17.46 -35.25 18.56
C GLU A 18 -16.95 -36.27 17.54
N VAL A 19 -15.86 -35.94 16.84
CA VAL A 19 -15.22 -36.83 15.86
C VAL A 19 -14.59 -38.03 16.56
N ASP A 20 -13.85 -37.79 17.64
CA ASP A 20 -13.20 -38.84 18.43
C ASP A 20 -14.23 -39.75 19.11
N ALA A 21 -15.27 -39.20 19.74
CA ALA A 21 -16.37 -39.98 20.32
C ALA A 21 -17.12 -40.81 19.26
N PHE A 22 -17.29 -40.29 18.04
CA PHE A 22 -17.86 -41.05 16.93
C PHE A 22 -16.92 -42.18 16.45
N ILE A 23 -15.62 -41.92 16.35
CA ILE A 23 -14.60 -42.92 15.99
C ILE A 23 -14.55 -44.04 17.04
N GLU A 24 -14.60 -43.72 18.33
CA GLU A 24 -14.73 -44.72 19.40
C GLU A 24 -16.01 -45.54 19.25
N SER A 25 -17.15 -44.89 18.95
CA SER A 25 -18.43 -45.59 18.76
C SER A 25 -18.39 -46.55 17.55
N GLN A 26 -17.80 -46.14 16.42
CA GLN A 26 -17.63 -47.02 15.26
C GLN A 26 -16.65 -48.16 15.54
N ASN A 27 -15.54 -47.89 16.23
CA ASN A 27 -14.57 -48.92 16.61
C ASN A 27 -15.22 -49.97 17.53
N ARG A 28 -16.07 -49.54 18.48
CA ARG A 28 -16.83 -50.43 19.36
C ARG A 28 -17.84 -51.28 18.57
N THR A 29 -18.58 -50.69 17.62
CA THR A 29 -19.49 -51.43 16.74
C THR A 29 -18.75 -52.39 15.81
N LEU A 30 -17.58 -52.02 15.28
CA LEU A 30 -16.72 -52.90 14.47
C LEU A 30 -16.14 -54.06 15.29
N GLN A 31 -15.72 -53.83 16.53
CA GLN A 31 -15.27 -54.89 17.43
C GLN A 31 -16.41 -55.87 17.77
N ALA A 32 -17.61 -55.35 18.06
CA ALA A 32 -18.80 -56.17 18.25
C ALA A 32 -19.12 -57.00 17.00
N ALA A 33 -19.20 -56.38 15.82
CA ALA A 33 -19.47 -57.07 14.56
C ALA A 33 -18.41 -58.13 14.20
N LYS A 34 -17.13 -57.91 14.54
CA LYS A 34 -16.05 -58.90 14.39
C LYS A 34 -16.22 -60.09 15.35
N LYS A 35 -16.61 -59.84 16.62
CA LYS A 35 -16.89 -60.91 17.60
C LYS A 35 -18.09 -61.75 17.18
N ASP A 36 -19.18 -61.10 16.80
CA ASP A 36 -20.37 -61.67 16.18
C ASP A 36 -20.05 -62.58 14.98
N ALA A 37 -19.17 -62.13 14.07
CA ALA A 37 -18.74 -62.90 12.91
C ALA A 37 -17.88 -64.12 13.29
N ALA A 38 -17.00 -63.97 14.29
CA ALA A 38 -16.20 -65.08 14.81
C ALA A 38 -17.09 -66.14 15.47
N GLU A 39 -18.06 -65.75 16.30
CA GLU A 39 -19.02 -66.65 16.94
C GLU A 39 -19.85 -67.43 15.91
N ARG A 40 -20.43 -66.74 14.91
CA ARG A 40 -21.14 -67.37 13.79
C ARG A 40 -20.25 -68.32 12.97
N SER A 41 -18.95 -68.04 12.84
CA SER A 41 -18.02 -68.97 12.17
C SER A 41 -17.80 -70.27 12.95
N VAL A 42 -17.80 -70.21 14.28
CA VAL A 42 -17.71 -71.38 15.17
C VAL A 42 -19.04 -72.17 15.16
N GLU A 43 -20.18 -71.50 15.10
CA GLU A 43 -21.48 -72.16 14.89
C GLU A 43 -21.54 -72.89 13.53
N LEU A 44 -21.06 -72.25 12.46
CA LEU A 44 -21.02 -72.84 11.12
C LEU A 44 -20.07 -74.05 11.04
N THR A 45 -18.89 -74.03 11.67
CA THR A 45 -18.01 -75.21 11.70
C THR A 45 -18.63 -76.35 12.52
N LYS A 46 -19.26 -76.05 13.67
CA LYS A 46 -20.00 -77.02 14.50
C LYS A 46 -21.18 -77.65 13.76
N LEU A 47 -21.95 -76.87 13.01
CA LEU A 47 -23.06 -77.38 12.17
C LEU A 47 -22.55 -78.25 11.01
N ASN A 48 -21.44 -77.88 10.36
CA ASN A 48 -20.83 -78.71 9.32
C ASN A 48 -20.26 -80.04 9.86
N ALA A 49 -19.70 -80.04 11.07
CA ALA A 49 -19.32 -81.27 11.76
C ALA A 49 -20.53 -82.19 12.00
N ALA A 50 -21.60 -81.66 12.60
CA ALA A 50 -22.83 -82.42 12.86
C ALA A 50 -23.48 -82.97 11.57
N LEU A 51 -23.48 -82.21 10.47
CA LEU A 51 -23.92 -82.69 9.15
C LEU A 51 -23.02 -83.80 8.57
N THR A 52 -21.74 -83.82 8.94
CA THR A 52 -20.79 -84.86 8.51
C THR A 52 -21.00 -86.14 9.33
N ASP A 53 -21.19 -86.04 10.64
CA ASP A 53 -21.53 -87.16 11.51
C ASP A 53 -22.86 -87.82 11.10
N LEU A 54 -23.90 -87.02 10.82
CA LEU A 54 -25.21 -87.54 10.39
C LEU A 54 -25.13 -88.27 9.03
N ARG A 55 -24.30 -87.77 8.10
CA ARG A 55 -23.98 -88.48 6.84
C ARG A 55 -23.22 -89.78 7.10
N GLY A 56 -22.31 -89.80 8.07
CA GLY A 56 -21.62 -91.00 8.53
C GLY A 56 -22.58 -92.06 9.07
N GLN A 57 -23.53 -91.65 9.92
CA GLN A 57 -24.58 -92.52 10.48
C GLN A 57 -25.50 -93.09 9.39
N LEU A 58 -25.98 -92.27 8.46
CA LEU A 58 -26.75 -92.73 7.30
C LEU A 58 -25.94 -93.71 6.42
N GLY A 59 -24.65 -93.43 6.22
CA GLY A 59 -23.72 -94.34 5.54
C GLY A 59 -23.61 -95.70 6.24
N GLN A 60 -23.45 -95.71 7.57
CA GLN A 60 -23.41 -96.94 8.38
C GLN A 60 -24.74 -97.70 8.30
N GLN A 61 -25.89 -97.03 8.48
CA GLN A 61 -27.22 -97.65 8.35
C GLN A 61 -27.43 -98.25 6.96
N SER A 62 -27.00 -97.57 5.89
CA SER A 62 -27.11 -98.10 4.52
C SER A 62 -26.28 -99.36 4.31
N ARG A 63 -25.10 -99.46 4.94
CA ARG A 63 -24.25 -100.67 4.91
C ARG A 63 -24.89 -101.81 5.70
N VAL A 64 -25.36 -101.55 6.92
CA VAL A 64 -26.09 -102.54 7.73
C VAL A 64 -27.31 -103.08 6.98
N MET A 65 -28.10 -102.21 6.33
CA MET A 65 -29.23 -102.62 5.51
C MET A 65 -28.81 -103.42 4.27
N ALA A 66 -27.68 -103.09 3.62
CA ALA A 66 -27.14 -103.85 2.50
C ALA A 66 -26.62 -105.24 2.94
N ASP A 67 -25.94 -105.34 4.09
CA ASP A 67 -25.46 -106.60 4.64
C ASP A 67 -26.62 -107.48 5.14
N LEU A 68 -27.64 -106.91 5.79
CA LEU A 68 -28.89 -107.63 6.08
C LEU A 68 -29.55 -108.15 4.80
N LYS A 69 -29.64 -107.33 3.74
CA LYS A 69 -30.22 -107.74 2.45
C LYS A 69 -29.38 -108.79 1.71
N LYS A 70 -28.06 -108.78 1.88
CA LYS A 70 -27.13 -109.78 1.33
C LYS A 70 -27.20 -111.11 2.07
N ASN A 71 -27.37 -111.07 3.39
CA ASN A 71 -27.56 -112.26 4.23
C ASN A 71 -28.99 -112.81 4.11
N SER A 72 -29.97 -111.96 3.79
CA SER A 72 -31.33 -112.32 3.40
C SER A 72 -31.41 -112.72 1.92
N ALA A 73 -30.67 -113.77 1.56
CA ALA A 73 -30.83 -114.39 0.25
C ALA A 73 -32.24 -115.02 0.15
N PRO A 74 -33.01 -114.78 -0.93
CA PRO A 74 -34.33 -115.36 -1.08
C PRO A 74 -34.21 -116.87 -1.34
N ALA A 75 -34.59 -117.67 -0.36
CA ALA A 75 -34.86 -119.09 -0.59
C ALA A 75 -36.00 -119.21 -1.63
N PRO A 76 -35.97 -120.22 -2.53
CA PRO A 76 -37.10 -120.50 -3.40
C PRO A 76 -38.34 -120.77 -2.54
N ALA A 77 -39.47 -120.16 -2.89
CA ALA A 77 -40.66 -120.16 -2.06
C ALA A 77 -41.21 -121.59 -1.88
N GLN A 78 -40.86 -122.23 -0.76
CA GLN A 78 -41.48 -123.48 -0.32
C GLN A 78 -42.93 -123.17 0.08
N THR A 79 -43.86 -123.50 -0.81
CA THR A 79 -45.29 -123.36 -0.55
C THR A 79 -45.66 -124.18 0.67
N PHE A 80 -46.19 -123.53 1.71
CA PHE A 80 -46.35 -124.09 3.08
C PHE A 80 -47.30 -125.30 3.23
N ALA A 81 -47.74 -125.92 2.14
CA ALA A 81 -48.60 -127.09 2.13
C ALA A 81 -47.96 -128.33 2.80
N ASP A 82 -46.64 -128.51 2.65
CA ASP A 82 -45.90 -129.66 3.22
C ASP A 82 -45.81 -129.66 4.76
N LEU A 83 -46.13 -128.55 5.43
CA LEU A 83 -46.22 -128.47 6.90
C LEU A 83 -47.59 -128.88 7.46
N GLY A 84 -48.49 -129.35 6.59
CA GLY A 84 -49.86 -129.72 6.94
C GLY A 84 -50.85 -128.58 6.71
N GLU A 85 -52.01 -128.91 6.14
CA GLU A 85 -52.97 -127.99 5.54
C GLU A 85 -53.31 -126.76 6.41
N ARG A 86 -53.60 -126.97 7.69
CA ARG A 86 -53.95 -125.88 8.64
C ARG A 86 -52.80 -124.91 8.90
N ILE A 87 -51.55 -125.39 8.93
CA ILE A 87 -50.36 -124.55 9.11
C ILE A 87 -50.07 -123.80 7.81
N GLY A 88 -50.21 -124.45 6.66
CA GLY A 88 -50.11 -123.82 5.34
C GLY A 88 -51.10 -122.68 5.14
N GLN A 89 -52.36 -122.86 5.56
CA GLN A 89 -53.39 -121.81 5.54
C GLN A 89 -53.02 -120.61 6.42
N ILE A 90 -52.53 -120.83 7.65
CA ILE A 90 -52.12 -119.77 8.57
C ILE A 90 -50.92 -118.98 8.00
N LEU A 91 -49.93 -119.66 7.44
CA LEU A 91 -48.75 -119.01 6.86
C LEU A 91 -49.08 -118.27 5.54
N SER A 92 -50.01 -118.80 4.73
CA SER A 92 -50.52 -118.10 3.56
C SER A 92 -51.31 -116.84 3.92
N LEU A 93 -52.10 -116.87 4.99
CA LEU A 93 -52.82 -115.69 5.49
C LEU A 93 -51.82 -114.65 6.04
N ALA A 94 -50.78 -115.10 6.76
CA ALA A 94 -49.76 -114.23 7.30
C ALA A 94 -48.92 -113.51 6.23
N ASP A 95 -48.58 -114.15 5.10
CA ASP A 95 -47.88 -113.45 4.00
C ASP A 95 -48.82 -112.57 3.16
N GLN A 96 -50.12 -112.90 3.06
CA GLN A 96 -51.13 -111.98 2.51
C GLN A 96 -51.25 -110.72 3.38
N GLU A 97 -51.39 -110.86 4.71
CA GLU A 97 -51.45 -109.74 5.64
C GLU A 97 -50.13 -108.96 5.67
N ALA A 98 -48.97 -109.62 5.56
CA ALA A 98 -47.69 -108.95 5.37
C ALA A 98 -47.60 -108.21 4.02
N GLY A 99 -48.21 -108.74 2.95
CA GLY A 99 -48.36 -108.07 1.66
C GLY A 99 -49.22 -106.80 1.75
N GLU A 100 -50.33 -106.87 2.48
CA GLU A 100 -51.17 -105.72 2.78
C GLU A 100 -50.45 -104.69 3.65
N MET A 101 -49.75 -105.10 4.71
CA MET A 101 -48.95 -104.18 5.53
C MET A 101 -47.84 -103.50 4.71
N ARG A 102 -47.15 -104.23 3.83
CA ARG A 102 -46.14 -103.68 2.92
C ARG A 102 -46.73 -102.66 1.93
N THR A 103 -47.93 -102.90 1.40
CA THR A 103 -48.57 -102.00 0.44
C THR A 103 -49.21 -100.77 1.11
N ARG A 104 -49.83 -100.92 2.28
CA ARG A 104 -50.30 -99.78 3.11
C ARG A 104 -49.13 -98.89 3.52
N ALA A 105 -48.05 -99.46 4.06
CA ALA A 105 -46.86 -98.69 4.47
C ALA A 105 -46.16 -97.99 3.30
N ALA A 106 -46.20 -98.56 2.09
CA ALA A 106 -45.71 -97.89 0.88
C ALA A 106 -46.58 -96.67 0.52
N ALA A 107 -47.91 -96.83 0.49
CA ALA A 107 -48.85 -95.75 0.21
C ALA A 107 -48.76 -94.60 1.25
N GLU A 108 -48.65 -94.93 2.55
CA GLU A 108 -48.43 -93.95 3.61
C GLU A 108 -47.11 -93.19 3.44
N ALA A 109 -46.03 -93.89 3.04
CA ALA A 109 -44.75 -93.25 2.75
C ALA A 109 -44.80 -92.32 1.53
N ASP A 110 -45.55 -92.68 0.48
CA ASP A 110 -45.77 -91.83 -0.69
C ASP A 110 -46.68 -90.63 -0.38
N GLU A 111 -47.74 -90.79 0.42
CA GLU A 111 -48.53 -89.66 0.93
C GLU A 111 -47.67 -88.67 1.73
N ILE A 112 -46.76 -89.16 2.57
CA ILE A 112 -45.84 -88.33 3.36
C ILE A 112 -44.86 -87.59 2.44
N ARG A 113 -44.34 -88.25 1.39
CA ARG A 113 -43.49 -87.62 0.36
C ARG A 113 -44.25 -86.52 -0.36
N ASP A 114 -45.44 -86.79 -0.87
CA ASP A 114 -46.26 -85.81 -1.59
C ASP A 114 -46.68 -84.63 -0.72
N ARG A 115 -46.92 -84.86 0.58
CA ARG A 115 -47.23 -83.81 1.56
C ARG A 115 -46.00 -82.93 1.83
N ALA A 116 -44.82 -83.53 1.97
CA ALA A 116 -43.55 -82.82 2.14
C ALA A 116 -43.14 -82.05 0.88
N HIS A 117 -43.32 -82.62 -0.32
CA HIS A 117 -43.04 -81.95 -1.59
C HIS A 117 -43.95 -80.75 -1.84
N ARG A 118 -45.25 -80.85 -1.52
CA ARG A 118 -46.18 -79.71 -1.57
C ARG A 118 -45.75 -78.60 -0.59
N ALA A 119 -45.55 -78.94 0.69
CA ALA A 119 -45.11 -77.96 1.69
C ALA A 119 -43.78 -77.28 1.32
N ALA A 120 -42.83 -78.00 0.73
CA ALA A 120 -41.58 -77.44 0.23
C ALA A 120 -41.77 -76.53 -1.00
N ALA A 121 -42.71 -76.85 -1.89
CA ALA A 121 -43.05 -75.99 -3.03
C ALA A 121 -43.76 -74.70 -2.58
N ASP A 122 -44.70 -74.79 -1.65
CA ASP A 122 -45.43 -73.66 -1.07
C ASP A 122 -44.47 -72.72 -0.31
N LEU A 123 -43.57 -73.28 0.50
CA LEU A 123 -42.52 -72.53 1.18
C LEU A 123 -41.56 -71.86 0.19
N LYS A 124 -41.17 -72.53 -0.90
CA LYS A 124 -40.33 -71.95 -1.95
C LYS A 124 -41.04 -70.81 -2.68
N SER A 125 -42.33 -70.95 -2.99
CA SER A 125 -43.13 -69.92 -3.68
C SER A 125 -43.33 -68.68 -2.80
N THR A 126 -43.68 -68.87 -1.53
CA THR A 126 -43.86 -67.77 -0.57
C THR A 126 -42.56 -67.05 -0.24
N THR A 127 -41.45 -67.77 -0.04
CA THR A 127 -40.13 -67.14 0.20
C THR A 127 -39.59 -66.42 -1.04
N ALA A 128 -39.81 -66.95 -2.25
CA ALA A 128 -39.48 -66.23 -3.49
C ALA A 128 -40.27 -64.93 -3.62
N THR A 129 -41.60 -64.99 -3.42
CA THR A 129 -42.49 -63.81 -3.47
C THR A 129 -42.08 -62.76 -2.44
N TYR A 130 -41.73 -63.17 -1.21
CA TYR A 130 -41.26 -62.26 -0.17
C TYR A 130 -39.90 -61.63 -0.52
N ALA A 131 -38.96 -62.41 -1.09
CA ALA A 131 -37.67 -61.89 -1.54
C ALA A 131 -37.79 -60.89 -2.70
N GLU A 132 -38.74 -61.11 -3.62
CA GLU A 132 -39.05 -60.18 -4.70
C GLU A 132 -39.69 -58.89 -4.17
N GLN A 133 -40.65 -58.98 -3.25
CA GLN A 133 -41.24 -57.80 -2.58
C GLN A 133 -40.21 -57.01 -1.75
N ALA A 134 -39.29 -57.70 -1.06
CA ALA A 134 -38.22 -57.05 -0.30
C ALA A 134 -37.23 -56.32 -1.22
N ARG A 135 -36.88 -56.89 -2.38
CA ARG A 135 -36.07 -56.22 -3.41
C ARG A 135 -36.78 -55.00 -3.97
N ALA A 136 -38.02 -55.13 -4.43
CA ALA A 136 -38.79 -54.03 -4.98
C ALA A 136 -38.91 -52.82 -4.03
N ARG A 137 -39.12 -53.08 -2.72
CA ARG A 137 -39.11 -52.03 -1.69
C ARG A 137 -37.74 -51.37 -1.53
N ALA A 138 -36.67 -52.17 -1.46
CA ALA A 138 -35.30 -51.65 -1.36
C ALA A 138 -34.89 -50.84 -2.60
N ASP A 139 -35.34 -51.23 -3.80
CA ASP A 139 -35.11 -50.51 -5.05
C ASP A 139 -35.91 -49.20 -5.09
N GLU A 140 -37.18 -49.21 -4.67
CA GLU A 140 -37.98 -47.98 -4.50
C GLU A 140 -37.35 -47.00 -3.49
N GLU A 141 -36.90 -47.50 -2.34
CA GLU A 141 -36.23 -46.70 -1.31
C GLU A 141 -34.90 -46.14 -1.81
N ALA A 142 -34.08 -46.95 -2.49
CA ALA A 142 -32.84 -46.51 -3.12
C ALA A 142 -33.09 -45.39 -4.14
N VAL A 143 -34.10 -45.52 -5.01
CA VAL A 143 -34.49 -44.48 -5.97
C VAL A 143 -34.97 -43.21 -5.25
N ARG A 144 -35.77 -43.33 -4.18
CA ARG A 144 -36.22 -42.18 -3.37
C ARG A 144 -35.05 -41.45 -2.72
N ILE A 145 -34.11 -42.18 -2.11
CA ILE A 145 -32.92 -41.63 -1.44
C ILE A 145 -31.99 -40.94 -2.45
N ILE A 146 -31.74 -41.57 -3.60
CA ILE A 146 -30.92 -40.97 -4.67
C ILE A 146 -31.60 -39.70 -5.23
N ALA A 147 -32.92 -39.74 -5.46
CA ALA A 147 -33.66 -38.56 -5.92
C ALA A 147 -33.69 -37.43 -4.86
N GLN A 148 -33.69 -37.75 -3.57
CA GLN A 148 -33.57 -36.77 -2.50
C GLN A 148 -32.17 -36.17 -2.43
N ALA A 149 -31.12 -36.99 -2.36
CA ALA A 149 -29.74 -36.54 -2.32
C ALA A 149 -29.36 -35.68 -3.55
N ASN A 150 -29.92 -36.00 -4.73
CA ASN A 150 -29.74 -35.18 -5.93
C ASN A 150 -30.43 -33.81 -5.83
N ARG A 151 -31.63 -33.72 -5.23
CA ARG A 151 -32.31 -32.43 -4.98
C ARG A 151 -31.55 -31.59 -3.95
N GLU A 152 -31.08 -32.21 -2.88
CA GLU A 152 -30.29 -31.55 -1.83
C GLU A 152 -28.94 -31.03 -2.40
N ALA A 153 -28.24 -31.84 -3.19
CA ALA A 153 -27.02 -31.42 -3.88
C ALA A 153 -27.28 -30.28 -4.88
N GLN A 154 -28.40 -30.31 -5.62
CA GLN A 154 -28.80 -29.22 -6.51
C GLN A 154 -29.15 -27.93 -5.75
N ALA A 155 -29.80 -28.03 -4.58
CA ALA A 155 -30.09 -26.88 -3.72
C ALA A 155 -28.79 -26.24 -3.19
N VAL A 156 -27.86 -27.04 -2.66
CA VAL A 156 -26.55 -26.56 -2.18
C VAL A 156 -25.73 -25.92 -3.30
N VAL A 157 -25.77 -26.46 -4.52
CA VAL A 157 -25.11 -25.85 -5.68
C VAL A 157 -25.78 -24.52 -6.08
N ALA A 158 -27.11 -24.43 -6.06
CA ALA A 158 -27.84 -23.20 -6.36
C ALA A 158 -27.60 -22.11 -5.30
N GLU A 159 -27.52 -22.48 -4.02
CA GLU A 159 -27.18 -21.58 -2.91
C GLU A 159 -25.72 -21.10 -2.99
N ALA A 160 -24.76 -21.99 -3.26
CA ALA A 160 -23.38 -21.59 -3.50
C ALA A 160 -23.24 -20.65 -4.72
N GLN A 161 -24.06 -20.85 -5.76
CA GLN A 161 -24.12 -19.95 -6.93
C GLN A 161 -24.75 -18.60 -6.60
N SER A 162 -25.81 -18.53 -5.78
CA SER A 162 -26.42 -17.26 -5.39
C SER A 162 -25.52 -16.46 -4.45
N VAL A 163 -24.89 -17.10 -3.47
CA VAL A 163 -23.92 -16.48 -2.55
C VAL A 163 -22.69 -15.94 -3.31
N THR A 164 -22.11 -16.74 -4.22
CA THR A 164 -20.97 -16.26 -5.02
C THR A 164 -21.35 -15.23 -6.08
N ALA A 165 -22.62 -15.18 -6.52
CA ALA A 165 -23.12 -14.07 -7.33
C ALA A 165 -23.28 -12.78 -6.52
N ALA A 166 -23.82 -12.86 -5.30
CA ALA A 166 -23.97 -11.73 -4.39
C ALA A 166 -22.59 -11.12 -4.03
N GLN A 167 -21.64 -11.95 -3.59
CA GLN A 167 -20.27 -11.51 -3.29
C GLN A 167 -19.57 -10.85 -4.47
N ARG A 168 -19.84 -11.30 -5.71
CA ARG A 168 -19.32 -10.65 -6.92
C ARG A 168 -19.98 -9.30 -7.21
N GLN A 169 -21.28 -9.15 -6.91
CA GLN A 169 -21.98 -7.87 -7.05
C GLN A 169 -21.53 -6.87 -5.98
N GLU A 170 -21.33 -7.33 -4.74
CA GLU A 170 -20.77 -6.53 -3.64
C GLU A 170 -19.35 -6.05 -3.97
N ALA A 171 -18.44 -6.97 -4.33
CA ALA A 171 -17.07 -6.61 -4.70
C ALA A 171 -17.00 -5.71 -5.95
N ALA A 172 -17.92 -5.87 -6.92
CA ALA A 172 -18.02 -4.98 -8.06
C ALA A 172 -18.50 -3.57 -7.66
N ALA A 173 -19.53 -3.48 -6.80
CA ALA A 173 -20.04 -2.20 -6.30
C ALA A 173 -19.00 -1.47 -5.44
N GLU A 174 -18.24 -2.19 -4.60
CA GLU A 174 -17.10 -1.64 -3.87
C GLU A 174 -16.01 -1.13 -4.83
N TYR A 175 -15.62 -1.93 -5.83
CA TYR A 175 -14.62 -1.52 -6.83
C TYR A 175 -15.07 -0.27 -7.61
N GLU A 176 -16.34 -0.19 -8.03
CA GLU A 176 -16.87 0.99 -8.70
C GLU A 176 -16.94 2.22 -7.77
N ALA A 177 -17.29 2.03 -6.48
CA ALA A 177 -17.25 3.10 -5.49
C ALA A 177 -15.81 3.58 -5.22
N HIS A 178 -14.82 2.68 -5.18
CA HIS A 178 -13.41 3.04 -5.07
C HIS A 178 -12.91 3.77 -6.33
N ARG A 179 -13.28 3.31 -7.54
CA ARG A 179 -12.97 4.00 -8.80
C ARG A 179 -13.58 5.40 -8.84
N LEU A 180 -14.82 5.57 -8.38
CA LEU A 180 -15.48 6.87 -8.31
C LEU A 180 -14.79 7.80 -7.30
N ARG A 181 -14.51 7.33 -6.07
CA ARG A 181 -13.78 8.09 -5.04
C ARG A 181 -12.39 8.53 -5.53
N ALA A 182 -11.68 7.67 -6.24
CA ALA A 182 -10.37 8.02 -6.83
C ALA A 182 -10.52 9.09 -7.92
N SER A 183 -11.53 8.96 -8.78
CA SER A 183 -11.82 9.96 -9.83
C SER A 183 -12.23 11.31 -9.26
N THR A 184 -13.03 11.35 -8.19
CA THR A 184 -13.42 12.61 -7.53
C THR A 184 -12.25 13.24 -6.80
N ALA A 185 -11.42 12.44 -6.09
CA ALA A 185 -10.21 12.94 -5.43
C ALA A 185 -9.19 13.51 -6.43
N SER A 186 -9.06 12.89 -7.62
CA SER A 186 -8.21 13.41 -8.70
C SER A 186 -8.72 14.74 -9.23
N ALA A 187 -10.02 14.84 -9.55
CA ALA A 187 -10.65 16.09 -10.00
C ALA A 187 -10.58 17.20 -8.94
N GLU A 188 -10.73 16.87 -7.66
CA GLU A 188 -10.53 17.81 -6.56
C GLU A 188 -9.08 18.29 -6.45
N LEU A 189 -8.08 17.43 -6.67
CA LEU A 189 -6.67 17.81 -6.67
C LEU A 189 -6.35 18.71 -7.88
N GLU A 190 -6.87 18.40 -9.06
CA GLU A 190 -6.74 19.26 -10.25
C GLU A 190 -7.37 20.64 -10.00
N LEU A 191 -8.57 20.69 -9.40
CA LEU A 191 -9.23 21.95 -9.01
C LEU A 191 -8.40 22.75 -7.99
N LYS A 192 -7.89 22.09 -6.94
CA LYS A 192 -7.05 22.73 -5.90
C LYS A 192 -5.72 23.24 -6.47
N LEU A 193 -5.12 22.52 -7.43
CA LEU A 193 -3.91 22.94 -8.13
C LEU A 193 -4.18 24.08 -9.12
N ALA A 194 -5.32 24.09 -9.81
CA ALA A 194 -5.74 25.18 -10.68
C ALA A 194 -5.98 26.47 -9.86
N ALA A 195 -6.76 26.39 -8.78
CA ALA A 195 -7.01 27.53 -7.89
C ALA A 195 -5.72 28.07 -7.25
N ARG A 196 -4.77 27.20 -6.88
CA ARG A 196 -3.45 27.62 -6.36
C ARG A 196 -2.57 28.29 -7.42
N ARG A 197 -2.71 27.92 -8.70
CA ARG A 197 -2.04 28.63 -9.81
C ARG A 197 -2.67 30.01 -10.00
N GLU A 198 -3.99 30.07 -10.15
CA GLU A 198 -4.73 31.33 -10.31
C GLU A 198 -4.46 32.32 -9.16
N SER A 199 -4.39 31.85 -7.90
CA SER A 199 -4.03 32.71 -6.77
C SER A 199 -2.58 33.17 -6.81
N ALA A 200 -1.64 32.31 -7.20
CA ALA A 200 -0.22 32.66 -7.32
C ALA A 200 0.02 33.65 -8.48
N ASP A 201 -0.62 33.42 -9.63
CA ASP A 201 -0.58 34.30 -10.79
C ASP A 201 -1.16 35.67 -10.43
N ALA A 202 -2.32 35.73 -9.76
CA ALA A 202 -2.92 36.97 -9.26
C ALA A 202 -2.03 37.70 -8.23
N GLU A 203 -1.34 36.97 -7.34
CA GLU A 203 -0.33 37.57 -6.45
C GLU A 203 0.87 38.14 -7.21
N PHE A 204 1.38 37.44 -8.22
CA PHE A 204 2.47 37.95 -9.06
C PHE A 204 2.04 39.18 -9.88
N GLU A 205 0.82 39.18 -10.43
CA GLU A 205 0.24 40.33 -11.14
C GLU A 205 0.08 41.54 -10.21
N ALA A 206 -0.42 41.33 -8.99
CA ALA A 206 -0.57 42.40 -7.99
C ALA A 206 0.79 42.97 -7.54
N ARG A 207 1.78 42.11 -7.28
CA ARG A 207 3.16 42.53 -6.94
C ARG A 207 3.81 43.29 -8.11
N ARG A 208 3.60 42.85 -9.35
CA ARG A 208 4.05 43.55 -10.57
C ARG A 208 3.42 44.93 -10.68
N GLN A 209 2.10 45.04 -10.54
CA GLN A 209 1.39 46.33 -10.57
C GLN A 209 1.86 47.28 -9.45
N GLN A 210 2.14 46.78 -8.25
CA GLN A 210 2.71 47.58 -7.15
C GLN A 210 4.12 48.10 -7.49
N GLN A 211 4.98 47.27 -8.09
CA GLN A 211 6.32 47.68 -8.53
C GLN A 211 6.26 48.70 -9.68
N GLU A 212 5.41 48.45 -10.68
CA GLU A 212 5.14 49.39 -11.78
C GLU A 212 4.61 50.74 -11.26
N ALA A 213 3.68 50.73 -10.30
CA ALA A 213 3.17 51.95 -9.67
C ALA A 213 4.27 52.71 -8.90
N ALA A 214 5.10 52.02 -8.12
CA ALA A 214 6.22 52.63 -7.40
C ALA A 214 7.30 53.21 -8.33
N LEU A 215 7.59 52.54 -9.45
CA LEU A 215 8.49 53.04 -10.48
C LEU A 215 7.90 54.28 -11.18
N ASN A 216 6.64 54.25 -11.59
CA ASN A 216 5.95 55.40 -12.17
C ASN A 216 5.90 56.61 -11.20
N GLU A 217 5.68 56.36 -9.90
CA GLU A 217 5.73 57.43 -8.90
C GLU A 217 7.16 57.99 -8.77
N SER A 218 8.18 57.13 -8.71
CA SER A 218 9.59 57.54 -8.68
C SER A 218 9.97 58.38 -9.89
N GLU A 219 9.61 57.95 -11.11
CA GLU A 219 9.80 58.73 -12.33
C GLU A 219 9.09 60.08 -12.28
N SER A 220 7.85 60.13 -11.77
CA SER A 220 7.10 61.39 -11.65
C SER A 220 7.76 62.37 -10.67
N ARG A 221 8.30 61.86 -9.54
CA ARG A 221 9.05 62.65 -8.56
C ARG A 221 10.37 63.14 -9.16
N LEU A 222 11.08 62.29 -9.92
CA LEU A 222 12.30 62.68 -10.64
C LEU A 222 12.03 63.76 -11.68
N ARG A 223 10.99 63.63 -12.51
CA ARG A 223 10.58 64.66 -13.50
C ARG A 223 10.26 65.99 -12.81
N GLN A 224 9.49 65.99 -11.72
CA GLN A 224 9.20 67.19 -10.95
C GLN A 224 10.45 67.83 -10.31
N LEU A 225 11.44 67.02 -9.92
CA LEU A 225 12.71 67.52 -9.39
C LEU A 225 13.60 68.10 -10.50
N THR A 226 13.64 67.49 -11.68
CA THR A 226 14.38 68.06 -12.84
C THR A 226 13.72 69.35 -13.34
N GLU A 227 12.40 69.38 -13.48
CA GLU A 227 11.66 70.60 -13.88
C GLU A 227 11.90 71.77 -12.91
N ARG A 228 11.92 71.49 -11.59
CA ARG A 228 12.26 72.50 -10.57
C ARG A 228 13.73 72.93 -10.65
N ALA A 229 14.67 71.99 -10.76
CA ALA A 229 16.10 72.31 -10.87
C ALA A 229 16.43 73.09 -12.15
N GLU A 230 15.75 72.80 -13.26
CA GLU A 230 15.84 73.57 -14.51
C GLU A 230 15.25 74.97 -14.33
N HIS A 231 14.07 75.09 -13.71
CA HIS A 231 13.44 76.38 -13.40
C HIS A 231 14.32 77.25 -12.49
N ASP A 232 14.83 76.69 -11.39
CA ASP A 232 15.76 77.36 -10.46
C ASP A 232 17.06 77.76 -11.16
N ALA A 233 17.60 76.92 -12.05
CA ALA A 233 18.77 77.26 -12.85
C ALA A 233 18.49 78.37 -13.87
N HIS A 234 17.29 78.43 -14.47
CA HIS A 234 16.87 79.51 -15.35
C HIS A 234 16.65 80.82 -14.58
N GLU A 235 16.00 80.78 -13.41
CA GLU A 235 15.87 81.90 -12.47
C GLU A 235 17.25 82.45 -12.09
N MET A 236 18.18 81.58 -11.66
CA MET A 236 19.52 82.00 -11.23
C MET A 236 20.38 82.54 -12.38
N ARG A 237 20.26 82.01 -13.60
CA ARG A 237 20.86 82.61 -14.81
C ARG A 237 20.30 84.00 -15.08
N ALA A 238 18.98 84.15 -15.13
CA ALA A 238 18.34 85.44 -15.37
C ALA A 238 18.63 86.49 -14.27
N ARG A 239 18.78 86.06 -13.00
CA ARG A 239 19.23 86.91 -11.90
C ARG A 239 20.70 87.34 -12.07
N ALA A 240 21.58 86.44 -12.50
CA ALA A 240 22.99 86.74 -12.78
C ALA A 240 23.15 87.67 -13.99
N GLU A 241 22.40 87.45 -15.07
CA GLU A 241 22.35 88.31 -16.25
C GLU A 241 21.94 89.74 -15.90
N ARG A 242 20.84 89.92 -15.13
CA ARG A 242 20.42 91.24 -14.62
C ARG A 242 21.46 91.89 -13.70
N LEU A 243 22.17 91.10 -12.90
CA LEU A 243 23.22 91.62 -12.02
C LEU A 243 24.44 92.08 -12.82
N LEU A 244 24.81 91.34 -13.88
CA LEU A 244 25.85 91.76 -14.82
C LEU A 244 25.44 93.01 -15.61
N GLU A 245 24.20 93.08 -16.08
CA GLU A 245 23.64 94.25 -16.78
C GLU A 245 23.64 95.51 -15.89
N THR A 246 23.17 95.38 -14.65
CA THR A 246 23.19 96.51 -13.69
C THR A 246 24.61 96.90 -13.25
N ALA A 247 25.53 95.94 -13.09
CA ALA A 247 26.94 96.23 -12.82
C ALA A 247 27.64 96.88 -14.03
N GLN A 248 27.31 96.50 -15.26
CA GLN A 248 27.79 97.15 -16.48
C GLN A 248 27.25 98.58 -16.60
N ALA A 249 25.94 98.77 -16.41
CA ALA A 249 25.33 100.10 -16.42
C ALA A 249 25.91 101.03 -15.33
N GLN A 250 26.18 100.51 -14.13
CA GLN A 250 26.87 101.24 -13.06
C GLN A 250 28.33 101.54 -13.41
N ALA A 251 29.06 100.62 -14.04
CA ALA A 251 30.43 100.86 -14.48
C ALA A 251 30.49 101.92 -15.58
N ASP A 252 29.61 101.85 -16.58
CA ASP A 252 29.49 102.86 -17.63
C ASP A 252 29.05 104.23 -17.07
N GLN A 253 28.14 104.25 -16.09
CA GLN A 253 27.77 105.47 -15.37
C GLN A 253 29.00 106.07 -14.65
N ILE A 254 29.70 105.30 -13.81
CA ILE A 254 30.89 105.76 -13.08
C ILE A 254 31.98 106.24 -14.05
N VAL A 255 32.18 105.54 -15.17
CA VAL A 255 33.14 105.93 -16.20
C VAL A 255 32.71 107.21 -16.94
N SER A 256 31.40 107.44 -17.14
CA SER A 256 30.88 108.70 -17.71
C SER A 256 31.01 109.86 -16.72
N GLU A 257 30.63 109.68 -15.46
CA GLU A 257 30.78 110.69 -14.40
C GLU A 257 32.25 111.05 -14.18
N ALA A 258 33.15 110.06 -14.22
CA ALA A 258 34.60 110.29 -14.15
C ALA A 258 35.15 111.02 -15.39
N ARG A 259 34.63 110.76 -16.60
CA ARG A 259 34.98 111.53 -17.81
C ARG A 259 34.48 112.97 -17.73
N ASP A 260 33.27 113.19 -17.22
CA ASP A 260 32.69 114.53 -17.04
C ASP A 260 33.38 115.30 -15.92
N HIS A 261 33.77 114.63 -14.83
CA HIS A 261 34.60 115.21 -13.78
C HIS A 261 36.01 115.54 -14.30
N ALA A 262 36.64 114.63 -15.05
CA ALA A 262 37.95 114.90 -15.65
C ALA A 262 37.90 116.02 -16.71
N SER A 263 36.77 116.19 -17.41
CA SER A 263 36.57 117.27 -18.38
C SER A 263 36.33 118.60 -17.68
N ARG A 264 35.49 118.65 -16.63
CA ARG A 264 35.32 119.83 -15.77
C ARG A 264 36.63 120.24 -15.09
N LEU A 265 37.36 119.28 -14.51
CA LEU A 265 38.66 119.53 -13.88
C LEU A 265 39.70 120.01 -14.88
N ARG A 266 39.64 119.58 -16.15
CA ARG A 266 40.46 120.16 -17.24
C ARG A 266 40.04 121.59 -17.56
N GLU A 267 38.75 121.88 -17.76
CA GLU A 267 38.28 123.25 -17.97
C GLU A 267 38.62 124.18 -16.80
N GLU A 268 38.55 123.69 -15.57
CA GLU A 268 38.94 124.41 -14.36
C GLU A 268 40.45 124.61 -14.31
N SER A 269 41.25 123.57 -14.58
CA SER A 269 42.72 123.67 -14.69
C SER A 269 43.15 124.61 -15.83
N ASP A 270 42.45 124.63 -16.96
CA ASP A 270 42.70 125.51 -18.10
C ASP A 270 42.28 126.95 -17.80
N ARG A 271 41.19 127.16 -17.03
CA ARG A 271 40.81 128.48 -16.49
C ARG A 271 41.81 128.97 -15.45
N GLU A 272 42.30 128.10 -14.57
CA GLU A 272 43.35 128.42 -13.59
C GLU A 272 44.70 128.69 -14.28
N LEU A 273 45.07 127.91 -15.30
CA LEU A 273 46.25 128.18 -16.14
C LEU A 273 46.10 129.49 -16.91
N ALA A 274 44.92 129.80 -17.45
CA ALA A 274 44.65 131.07 -18.12
C ALA A 274 44.69 132.25 -17.13
N ALA A 275 44.14 132.08 -15.92
CA ALA A 275 44.18 133.08 -14.86
C ALA A 275 45.60 133.30 -14.32
N ALA A 276 46.36 132.23 -14.08
CA ALA A 276 47.76 132.28 -13.67
C ALA A 276 48.67 132.83 -14.78
N THR A 277 48.36 132.55 -16.05
CA THR A 277 49.05 133.14 -17.21
C THR A 277 48.71 134.63 -17.33
N ALA A 278 47.45 135.02 -17.17
CA ALA A 278 47.06 136.44 -17.11
C ALA A 278 47.65 137.16 -15.89
N GLN A 279 47.84 136.48 -14.76
CA GLN A 279 48.51 137.00 -13.57
C GLN A 279 50.02 137.13 -13.79
N ARG A 280 50.67 136.15 -14.41
CA ARG A 280 52.07 136.21 -14.89
C ARG A 280 52.26 137.36 -15.88
N ASP A 281 51.35 137.54 -16.81
CA ASP A 281 51.44 138.56 -17.86
C ASP A 281 51.09 139.94 -17.31
N SER A 282 50.19 140.04 -16.33
CA SER A 282 50.00 141.22 -15.49
C SER A 282 51.28 141.58 -14.71
N ILE A 283 51.92 140.62 -14.05
CA ILE A 283 53.20 140.83 -13.34
C ILE A 283 54.30 141.22 -14.33
N THR A 284 54.34 140.62 -15.52
CA THR A 284 55.31 140.95 -16.57
C THR A 284 55.07 142.34 -17.16
N ALA A 285 53.82 142.74 -17.34
CA ALA A 285 53.44 144.10 -17.73
C ALA A 285 53.74 145.13 -16.63
N GLN A 286 53.52 144.78 -15.36
CA GLN A 286 53.91 145.61 -14.21
C GLN A 286 55.43 145.77 -14.13
N LEU A 287 56.21 144.70 -14.31
CA LEU A 287 57.68 144.76 -14.41
C LEU A 287 58.17 145.53 -15.64
N GLY A 288 57.45 145.46 -16.77
CA GLY A 288 57.69 146.27 -17.95
C GLY A 288 57.44 147.76 -17.70
N ASN A 289 56.34 148.10 -17.03
CA ASN A 289 55.98 149.47 -16.69
C ASN A 289 56.91 150.04 -15.60
N VAL A 290 57.37 149.23 -14.65
CA VAL A 290 58.43 149.57 -13.70
C VAL A 290 59.77 149.78 -14.42
N ARG A 291 60.14 148.95 -15.40
CA ARG A 291 61.31 149.21 -16.27
C ARG A 291 61.19 150.55 -17.01
N GLN A 292 60.00 150.91 -17.47
CA GLN A 292 59.75 152.20 -18.13
C GLN A 292 59.85 153.38 -17.16
N MET A 293 59.32 153.26 -15.93
CA MET A 293 59.41 154.30 -14.89
C MET A 293 60.83 154.46 -14.33
N LEU A 294 61.61 153.37 -14.28
CA LEU A 294 63.03 153.37 -13.93
C LEU A 294 63.95 153.84 -15.09
N ALA A 295 63.40 154.20 -16.25
CA ALA A 295 64.15 154.89 -17.30
C ALA A 295 64.18 156.43 -17.10
N THR A 296 63.35 156.97 -16.21
CA THR A 296 63.22 158.42 -15.94
C THR A 296 63.90 158.92 -14.67
N LEU A 297 64.62 158.05 -13.95
CA LEU A 297 65.56 158.43 -12.89
C LEU A 297 66.74 157.43 -12.91
N GLY A 298 67.98 157.93 -12.93
CA GLY A 298 69.18 157.09 -13.10
C GLY A 298 69.53 156.26 -11.86
N GLY A 299 70.48 155.31 -11.93
CA GLY A 299 71.27 154.89 -13.09
C GLY A 299 72.56 154.16 -12.67
N GLY A 300 72.75 152.92 -13.14
CA GLY A 300 73.82 152.01 -12.68
C GLY A 300 73.55 151.39 -11.29
N ALA A 301 74.29 150.39 -10.81
CA ALA A 301 75.23 149.45 -11.45
C ALA A 301 75.58 148.31 -10.46
N LEU A 302 76.03 147.14 -10.95
CA LEU A 302 76.71 146.05 -10.18
C LEU A 302 75.85 145.31 -9.10
N MET A 303 76.18 144.11 -8.57
CA MET A 303 76.84 142.90 -9.11
C MET A 303 76.67 141.71 -8.10
N ASP A 304 76.64 140.46 -8.61
CA ASP A 304 77.07 139.19 -7.97
C ASP A 304 76.34 138.54 -6.75
N SER A 305 76.68 137.26 -6.55
CA SER A 305 76.73 136.44 -5.33
C SER A 305 75.56 135.51 -4.95
N LEU A 306 75.67 134.25 -5.42
CA LEU A 306 75.87 133.03 -4.60
C LEU A 306 75.19 132.93 -3.20
N GLY A 307 74.41 131.86 -2.96
CA GLY A 307 74.13 131.39 -1.58
C GLY A 307 72.99 130.37 -1.40
N ALA A 308 73.31 129.19 -0.84
CA ALA A 308 72.42 128.25 -0.15
C ALA A 308 72.81 128.23 1.36
N PRO A 309 72.24 127.43 2.31
CA PRO A 309 71.18 126.39 2.26
C PRO A 309 69.98 126.77 3.19
N ASP A 310 69.09 125.94 3.75
CA ASP A 310 68.82 124.47 3.81
C ASP A 310 67.25 124.27 3.69
N LYS A 311 66.46 123.20 3.96
CA LYS A 311 66.42 122.08 4.96
C LYS A 311 66.12 122.56 6.40
N PRO A 312 65.66 121.70 7.35
CA PRO A 312 65.34 120.26 7.27
C PRO A 312 63.81 119.98 7.47
N ALA A 313 63.26 118.77 7.70
CA ALA A 313 63.84 117.46 8.02
C ALA A 313 62.97 116.25 7.57
N GLN A 314 63.63 115.11 7.33
CA GLN A 314 63.11 113.73 7.48
C GLN A 314 63.43 113.26 8.95
N PRO A 315 63.41 111.97 9.39
CA PRO A 315 62.91 110.68 8.87
C PRO A 315 61.73 110.10 9.73
N ALA A 316 61.05 108.97 9.47
CA ALA A 316 61.37 107.58 9.05
C ALA A 316 61.57 106.58 10.25
N PRO A 317 61.95 105.27 10.11
CA PRO A 317 61.10 104.17 10.62
C PRO A 317 61.83 103.09 11.48
N VAL A 318 61.28 101.85 11.53
CA VAL A 318 61.80 100.55 12.07
C VAL A 318 61.93 100.42 13.62
N ALA A 319 62.05 99.24 14.28
CA ALA A 319 62.41 97.88 13.83
C ALA A 319 61.85 96.70 14.68
N GLU A 320 61.78 95.51 14.06
CA GLU A 320 62.19 94.13 14.50
C GLU A 320 61.96 93.54 15.92
N ALA A 321 61.52 92.26 15.99
CA ALA A 321 62.28 91.11 16.57
C ALA A 321 61.54 89.74 16.50
N GLN A 322 62.30 88.63 16.60
CA GLN A 322 61.90 87.18 16.65
C GLN A 322 62.29 86.56 18.05
N PRO A 323 62.18 85.24 18.43
CA PRO A 323 61.99 83.99 17.65
C PRO A 323 61.09 82.86 18.30
N ALA A 324 61.25 81.60 17.84
CA ALA A 324 60.51 80.35 18.22
C ALA A 324 61.25 79.52 19.33
N PRO A 325 61.05 78.18 19.63
CA PRO A 325 60.55 77.02 18.82
C PRO A 325 59.78 75.84 19.54
N ALA A 326 59.57 74.72 18.80
CA ALA A 326 59.46 73.29 19.21
C ALA A 326 58.09 72.54 19.35
N GLU A 327 58.15 71.19 19.19
CA GLU A 327 57.09 70.16 18.98
C GLU A 327 57.01 69.17 20.21
N PRO A 328 56.46 67.90 20.20
CA PRO A 328 55.66 67.09 19.22
C PRO A 328 54.49 66.21 19.84
N ALA A 329 54.10 65.12 19.15
CA ALA A 329 53.20 63.96 19.52
C ALA A 329 51.66 64.14 19.28
N GLN A 330 50.88 63.26 18.60
CA GLN A 330 50.72 61.77 18.52
C GLN A 330 49.75 61.18 19.58
N ALA A 331 48.84 60.21 19.31
CA ALA A 331 48.39 59.55 18.06
C ALA A 331 47.05 58.75 18.27
N GLU A 332 46.66 57.96 17.25
CA GLU A 332 45.64 56.87 17.21
C GLU A 332 44.16 57.26 16.95
N GLN A 333 43.34 56.44 16.26
CA GLN A 333 43.48 55.01 15.87
C GLN A 333 42.90 54.71 14.45
N ALA A 334 43.16 53.52 13.89
CA ALA A 334 42.75 53.07 12.54
C ALA A 334 42.13 51.65 12.63
N ALA A 335 40.99 51.34 12.00
CA ALA A 335 40.78 50.86 10.61
C ALA A 335 40.66 49.33 10.45
N ASP A 336 39.47 48.92 9.96
CA ASP A 336 39.15 47.82 9.03
C ASP A 336 39.46 46.33 9.35
N ALA A 337 38.42 45.47 9.27
CA ALA A 337 38.51 44.00 9.13
C ALA A 337 37.13 43.32 8.87
N GLU A 338 37.04 42.59 7.75
CA GLU A 338 36.14 41.45 7.46
C GLU A 338 37.05 40.30 6.91
N PRO A 339 36.67 38.99 6.81
CA PRO A 339 35.32 38.50 6.45
C PRO A 339 34.82 37.13 7.04
N GLU A 340 33.60 36.76 6.62
CA GLU A 340 33.04 35.41 6.32
C GLU A 340 32.78 34.29 7.38
N ALA A 341 31.60 33.65 7.19
CA ALA A 341 31.15 32.30 7.59
C ALA A 341 30.97 31.97 9.11
N ASP A 342 30.08 31.06 9.55
CA ASP A 342 29.15 30.13 8.87
C ASP A 342 27.89 29.84 9.75
N ALA A 343 26.89 29.13 9.20
CA ALA A 343 25.72 28.42 9.80
C ALA A 343 24.99 29.02 11.06
N ALA A 344 23.68 29.31 11.10
CA ALA A 344 22.45 28.66 10.61
C ALA A 344 21.84 27.58 11.53
N GLY A 345 20.59 27.82 11.95
CA GLY A 345 19.67 26.92 12.68
C GLY A 345 19.79 26.90 14.21
N SER A 346 18.75 26.63 15.01
CA SER A 346 17.28 26.70 14.80
C SER A 346 16.60 26.26 16.10
N ASP A 347 15.74 27.09 16.70
CA ASP A 347 14.70 26.59 17.62
C ASP A 347 13.58 25.96 16.78
N GLU A 348 13.28 24.68 16.98
CA GLU A 348 11.94 24.14 16.71
C GLU A 348 11.66 22.87 17.54
N ASP A 349 10.37 22.62 17.78
CA ASP A 349 9.83 21.60 18.67
C ASP A 349 9.09 20.51 17.85
N ALA A 350 8.56 19.47 18.52
CA ALA A 350 7.73 18.38 18.02
C ALA A 350 8.44 17.16 17.35
N PRO A 351 7.78 15.97 17.28
CA PRO A 351 8.49 14.68 17.20
C PRO A 351 8.19 13.81 15.96
N SER A 352 9.01 12.76 15.80
CA SER A 352 8.72 11.49 15.08
C SER A 352 9.50 10.41 15.84
N GLU A 353 8.91 9.37 16.42
CA GLU A 353 8.39 8.18 15.73
C GLU A 353 9.40 7.58 14.74
N SER A 354 9.90 6.39 15.09
CA SER A 354 10.77 5.53 14.27
C SER A 354 10.40 4.06 14.53
N ASP A 355 10.19 3.27 13.49
CA ASP A 355 9.71 1.89 13.59
C ASP A 355 10.67 0.94 14.35
N GLU A 356 10.10 0.12 15.24
CA GLU A 356 10.67 -1.21 15.56
C GLU A 356 9.58 -2.29 15.40
N GLN A 357 9.75 -3.15 14.38
CA GLN A 357 9.03 -4.42 14.31
C GLN A 357 9.78 -5.48 15.15
N PRO A 358 9.07 -6.40 15.82
CA PRO A 358 9.66 -7.24 16.86
C PRO A 358 10.55 -8.36 16.31
N ALA A 359 11.72 -8.54 16.93
CA ALA A 359 12.52 -9.77 16.83
C ALA A 359 11.92 -10.89 17.70
N ALA A 360 12.35 -12.14 17.47
CA ALA A 360 11.84 -13.34 18.14
C ALA A 360 12.98 -14.16 18.80
N GLU A 361 12.60 -15.03 19.75
CA GLU A 361 13.41 -16.12 20.36
C GLU A 361 14.60 -15.66 21.27
N ALA A 362 14.98 -16.33 22.37
CA ALA A 362 14.51 -17.54 23.06
C ALA A 362 15.04 -17.61 24.53
N ALA A 363 14.65 -18.67 25.27
CA ALA A 363 15.19 -19.17 26.56
C ALA A 363 14.83 -18.34 27.84
N GLU A 364 14.86 -18.86 29.07
CA GLU A 364 15.46 -20.08 29.66
C GLU A 364 14.56 -20.86 30.65
N GLN A 365 14.85 -22.16 30.82
CA GLN A 365 14.97 -23.02 32.04
C GLN A 365 14.20 -22.64 33.35
N GLY A 366 13.61 -23.52 34.19
CA GLY A 366 13.51 -25.01 34.30
C GLY A 366 12.26 -25.41 35.16
N GLU A 367 12.15 -26.49 35.95
CA GLU A 367 13.03 -27.61 36.33
C GLU A 367 12.26 -28.89 36.80
N GLN A 368 12.93 -30.04 36.69
CA GLN A 368 12.90 -31.35 37.41
C GLN A 368 11.76 -31.83 38.36
N GLY A 369 11.37 -33.11 38.19
CA GLY A 369 10.66 -33.98 39.16
C GLY A 369 10.59 -35.44 38.68
N GLN A 370 10.75 -36.47 39.54
CA GLN A 370 11.04 -37.87 39.14
C GLN A 370 10.05 -38.94 39.66
N GLN A 371 10.17 -40.15 39.06
CA GLN A 371 9.56 -41.47 39.39
C GLN A 371 8.24 -41.79 38.65
N GLY A 372 8.01 -42.98 38.07
CA GLY A 372 8.93 -44.09 37.71
C GLY A 372 8.51 -45.48 38.21
N GLU A 373 8.24 -46.42 37.30
CA GLU A 373 8.10 -47.85 37.57
C GLU A 373 8.38 -48.69 36.30
N GLN A 374 8.63 -50.00 36.44
CA GLN A 374 9.23 -50.87 35.41
C GLN A 374 8.35 -52.10 35.07
N SER A 375 8.52 -52.69 33.88
CA SER A 375 8.64 -54.16 33.72
C SER A 375 9.15 -54.55 32.33
N ASP A 376 10.03 -55.56 32.27
CA ASP A 376 10.54 -56.19 31.04
C ASP A 376 9.61 -57.27 30.49
N ALA A 377 9.67 -57.51 29.17
CA ALA A 377 9.85 -58.86 28.59
C ALA A 377 10.18 -58.80 27.09
N ALA A 378 11.26 -59.48 26.68
CA ALA A 378 11.48 -59.97 25.30
C ALA A 378 10.68 -61.29 25.10
N ASP A 379 10.57 -61.94 23.94
CA ASP A 379 11.60 -62.18 22.92
C ASP A 379 11.00 -62.81 21.62
N ALA A 380 11.86 -63.08 20.64
CA ALA A 380 11.79 -64.15 19.63
C ALA A 380 10.82 -64.07 18.42
N ASP A 381 11.36 -63.46 17.36
CA ASP A 381 11.60 -64.10 16.04
C ASP A 381 10.45 -64.26 15.01
N ALA A 382 10.83 -64.54 13.76
CA ALA A 382 10.10 -64.17 12.55
C ALA A 382 9.61 -65.36 11.69
N SER A 383 8.61 -65.10 10.84
CA SER A 383 8.37 -65.92 9.65
C SER A 383 7.67 -65.16 8.51
N SER A 384 8.32 -65.19 7.34
CA SER A 384 7.75 -65.22 5.98
C SER A 384 6.39 -64.56 5.71
N TYR A 385 6.41 -63.41 5.02
CA TYR A 385 5.31 -62.98 4.16
C TYR A 385 5.71 -63.12 2.69
N GLY A 386 5.23 -64.18 2.05
CA GLY A 386 5.30 -64.32 0.59
C GLY A 386 4.39 -63.30 -0.10
N SER A 387 4.87 -62.65 -1.15
CA SER A 387 4.11 -61.69 -1.96
C SER A 387 3.76 -62.31 -3.31
N ASP A 388 2.61 -62.99 -3.38
CA ASP A 388 2.05 -63.49 -4.64
C ASP A 388 1.23 -62.40 -5.35
N GLU A 389 1.40 -62.31 -6.67
CA GLU A 389 0.73 -61.34 -7.53
C GLU A 389 -0.70 -61.77 -7.90
N SER A 390 -1.69 -60.87 -7.81
CA SER A 390 -2.96 -61.05 -8.52
C SER A 390 -3.72 -59.74 -8.78
N SER A 391 -3.19 -58.91 -9.69
CA SER A 391 -3.82 -57.67 -10.15
C SER A 391 -4.89 -57.92 -11.22
N TYR A 392 -6.12 -58.26 -10.79
CA TYR A 392 -7.26 -58.42 -11.70
C TYR A 392 -7.68 -57.09 -12.36
N TYR A 393 -7.28 -56.89 -13.62
CA TYR A 393 -7.79 -55.82 -14.49
C TYR A 393 -8.15 -56.33 -15.89
N GLN A 394 -9.19 -55.72 -16.48
CA GLN A 394 -9.56 -55.75 -17.91
C GLN A 394 -9.83 -57.15 -18.50
N ARG A 395 -11.04 -57.71 -18.37
CA ARG A 395 -12.31 -57.31 -19.04
C ARG A 395 -12.24 -57.46 -20.57
N ASN A 396 -12.78 -58.58 -21.05
CA ASN A 396 -12.87 -59.05 -22.44
C ASN A 396 -13.20 -57.98 -23.50
N ALA A 397 -12.48 -58.05 -24.64
CA ALA A 397 -12.85 -57.40 -25.89
C ALA A 397 -12.69 -58.38 -27.07
N SER A 398 -13.77 -59.11 -27.40
CA SER A 398 -13.79 -60.08 -28.51
C SER A 398 -15.13 -60.07 -29.24
N GLY A 399 -15.37 -59.02 -30.03
CA GLY A 399 -16.56 -58.88 -30.88
C GLY A 399 -16.63 -59.96 -31.97
N GLN A 400 -17.46 -60.98 -31.75
CA GLN A 400 -17.57 -62.16 -32.61
C GLN A 400 -18.33 -61.82 -33.92
N LYS A 401 -17.61 -61.53 -35.00
CA LYS A 401 -18.21 -61.33 -36.34
C LYS A 401 -18.82 -62.64 -36.86
N VAL A 402 -20.12 -62.63 -37.15
CA VAL A 402 -20.82 -63.72 -37.83
C VAL A 402 -21.14 -63.31 -39.27
N ALA A 403 -20.51 -63.99 -40.21
CA ALA A 403 -20.81 -64.00 -41.64
C ALA A 403 -20.21 -65.30 -42.19
N SER A 404 -20.80 -66.05 -43.11
CA SER A 404 -22.13 -66.10 -43.74
C SER A 404 -22.04 -67.30 -44.70
N GLN A 405 -23.10 -68.10 -44.77
CA GLN A 405 -23.27 -69.36 -45.51
C GLN A 405 -22.48 -69.58 -46.82
N ARG A 406 -22.13 -70.86 -47.08
CA ARG A 406 -21.63 -71.34 -48.38
C ARG A 406 -22.67 -71.17 -49.49
N ARG A 407 -22.22 -70.68 -50.66
CA ARG A 407 -22.35 -71.45 -51.91
C ARG A 407 -21.24 -71.09 -52.89
#